data_AF-A0A5P1FTX6-F1
#
_entry.id   AF-A0A5P1FTX6-F1
#
_cell.length_a   1.000
_cell.length_b   1.000
_cell.length_c   1.000
_cell.angle_alpha   90.00
_cell.angle_beta   90.00
_cell.angle_gamma   90.00
#
_symmetry.space_group_name_H-M   'P 1'
#
loop_
_entity.id
_entity.type
_entity.pdbx_description
1 polymer ?
#
loop_
_entity_poly.entity_id
_entity_poly.type
_entity_poly.pdbx_seq_one_letter_code
_entity_poly.pdbx_strand_id
1 'polypeptide(L)'
;MNEWCREHHGASGLTKKVLQSTITERDAEKQVIEFVKKHVGSDKALLAGNSVYMDLLFLKKYMPTLAAIFPHVLVDVSSISALCARWFPRERKQAPTKEKNHRAMDDIKESIMELKYYKENIFKGPGKCKR
;
A
#
# COMPACT_ATOMS: atom_id res chain seq x y z
N MET A 1 13.13 -4.39 -18.04
CA MET A 1 13.48 -4.41 -16.59
C MET A 1 14.94 -4.05 -16.45
N ASN A 2 15.28 -3.16 -15.50
CA ASN A 2 16.67 -2.90 -15.14
C ASN A 2 17.25 -4.08 -14.32
N GLU A 3 18.54 -4.01 -13.97
CA GLU A 3 19.25 -5.05 -13.22
C GLU A 3 18.60 -5.34 -11.87
N TRP A 4 18.32 -4.30 -11.08
CA TRP A 4 17.67 -4.41 -9.78
C TRP A 4 16.34 -5.17 -9.84
N CYS A 5 15.46 -4.83 -10.81
CA CYS A 5 14.19 -5.53 -11.00
C CYS A 5 14.38 -7.00 -11.36
N ARG A 6 15.39 -7.34 -12.17
CA ARG A 6 15.66 -8.75 -12.56
C ARG A 6 16.09 -9.57 -11.36
N GLU A 7 17.00 -9.05 -10.55
CA GLU A 7 17.48 -9.74 -9.35
C GLU A 7 16.36 -9.96 -8.32
N HIS A 8 15.62 -8.90 -7.97
CA HIS A 8 14.60 -8.96 -6.92
C HIS A 8 13.38 -9.79 -7.31
N HIS A 9 12.90 -9.65 -8.56
CA HIS A 9 11.78 -10.47 -9.05
C HIS A 9 12.20 -11.91 -9.37
N GLY A 10 13.47 -12.13 -9.71
CA GLY A 10 14.05 -13.47 -9.83
C GLY A 10 14.10 -14.17 -8.48
N ALA A 11 14.71 -13.55 -7.47
CA ALA A 11 14.88 -14.10 -6.12
C ALA A 11 13.54 -14.40 -5.43
N SER A 12 12.54 -13.53 -5.58
CA SER A 12 11.18 -13.74 -5.03
C SER A 12 10.35 -14.78 -5.81
N GLY A 13 10.88 -15.34 -6.90
CA GLY A 13 10.18 -16.25 -7.80
C GLY A 13 9.03 -15.61 -8.58
N LEU A 14 8.88 -14.27 -8.51
CA LEU A 14 7.82 -13.55 -9.20
C LEU A 14 7.96 -13.67 -10.72
N THR A 15 9.17 -13.54 -11.26
CA THR A 15 9.40 -13.63 -12.72
C THR A 15 8.89 -14.96 -13.28
N LYS A 16 9.18 -16.08 -12.61
CA LYS A 16 8.71 -17.41 -13.02
C LYS A 16 7.18 -17.53 -12.95
N LYS A 17 6.57 -17.00 -11.88
CA LYS A 17 5.11 -17.00 -11.71
C LYS A 17 4.39 -16.16 -12.77
N VAL A 18 4.96 -15.02 -13.15
CA VAL A 18 4.41 -14.16 -14.22
C VAL A 18 4.43 -14.87 -15.57
N LEU A 19 5.55 -15.54 -15.91
CA LEU A 19 5.65 -16.32 -17.16
C LEU A 19 4.68 -17.51 -17.22
N GLN A 20 4.33 -18.06 -16.06
CA GLN A 20 3.38 -19.17 -15.93
C GLN A 20 1.93 -18.71 -15.75
N SER A 21 1.70 -17.40 -15.60
CA SER A 21 0.36 -16.85 -15.33
C SER A 21 -0.51 -16.92 -16.58
N THR A 22 -1.74 -17.35 -16.40
CA THR A 22 -2.80 -17.29 -17.43
C THR A 22 -3.74 -16.10 -17.23
N ILE A 23 -3.52 -15.31 -16.17
CA ILE A 23 -4.36 -14.17 -15.81
C ILE A 23 -3.90 -12.95 -16.62
N THR A 24 -4.81 -12.40 -17.42
CA THR A 24 -4.56 -11.14 -18.15
C THR A 24 -4.73 -9.93 -17.24
N GLU A 25 -4.21 -8.77 -17.65
CA GLU A 25 -4.41 -7.50 -16.92
C GLU A 25 -5.89 -7.19 -16.69
N ARG A 26 -6.74 -7.46 -17.70
CA ARG A 26 -8.19 -7.25 -17.61
C ARG A 26 -8.87 -8.22 -16.64
N ASP A 27 -8.42 -9.47 -16.59
CA ASP A 27 -8.97 -10.45 -15.65
C ASP A 27 -8.57 -10.11 -14.21
N ALA A 28 -7.34 -9.66 -14.01
CA ALA A 28 -6.87 -9.16 -12.72
C ALA A 28 -7.68 -7.93 -12.28
N GLU A 29 -7.89 -6.96 -13.18
CA GLU A 29 -8.70 -5.76 -12.89
C GLU A 29 -10.11 -6.13 -12.42
N LYS A 30 -10.80 -7.03 -13.14
CA LYS A 30 -12.15 -7.48 -12.77
C LYS A 30 -12.19 -8.16 -11.40
N GLN A 31 -11.26 -9.08 -11.14
CA GLN A 31 -11.20 -9.79 -9.86
C GLN A 31 -11.00 -8.83 -8.68
N VAL A 32 -10.14 -7.82 -8.85
CA VAL A 32 -9.91 -6.81 -7.81
C VAL A 32 -11.14 -5.90 -7.64
N ILE A 33 -11.80 -5.49 -8.72
CA ILE A 33 -13.04 -4.69 -8.64
C ILE A 33 -14.13 -5.44 -7.86
N GLU A 34 -14.34 -6.72 -8.16
CA GLU A 34 -15.32 -7.55 -7.45
C GLU A 34 -14.96 -7.68 -5.96
N PHE A 35 -13.68 -7.90 -5.66
CA PHE A 35 -13.18 -7.93 -4.29
C PHE A 35 -13.46 -6.61 -3.55
N VAL A 36 -13.12 -5.47 -4.15
CA VAL A 36 -13.33 -4.14 -3.53
C VAL A 36 -14.82 -3.88 -3.30
N LYS A 37 -15.67 -4.12 -4.29
CA LYS A 37 -17.13 -3.94 -4.18
C LYS A 37 -17.73 -4.80 -3.06
N LYS A 38 -17.27 -6.04 -2.92
CA LYS A 38 -17.74 -6.96 -1.88
C LYS A 38 -17.40 -6.48 -0.46
N HIS A 39 -16.25 -5.84 -0.26
CA HIS A 39 -15.77 -5.47 1.08
C HIS A 39 -16.09 -4.03 1.49
N VAL A 40 -16.16 -3.10 0.54
CA VAL A 40 -16.40 -1.67 0.83
C VAL A 40 -17.89 -1.31 0.73
N GLY A 41 -18.69 -2.08 0.00
CA GLY A 41 -20.12 -1.82 -0.15
C GLY A 41 -20.38 -0.49 -0.88
N SER A 42 -21.21 0.38 -0.28
CA SER A 42 -21.58 1.69 -0.81
C SER A 42 -20.61 2.83 -0.46
N ASP A 43 -19.66 2.57 0.44
CA ASP A 43 -18.76 3.60 0.92
C ASP A 43 -17.65 3.92 -0.11
N LYS A 44 -17.07 5.12 -0.01
CA LYS A 44 -15.94 5.51 -0.85
C LYS A 44 -14.67 4.82 -0.36
N ALA A 45 -14.19 3.83 -1.09
CA ALA A 45 -12.92 3.18 -0.83
C ALA A 45 -11.77 4.19 -0.95
N LEU A 46 -10.90 4.29 0.06
CA LEU A 46 -9.65 5.04 -0.05
C LEU A 46 -8.51 4.07 -0.34
N LEU A 47 -7.67 4.43 -1.31
CA LEU A 47 -6.44 3.70 -1.58
C LEU A 47 -5.41 4.05 -0.51
N ALA A 48 -4.82 3.03 0.11
CA ALA A 48 -3.92 3.16 1.25
C ALA A 48 -2.66 2.29 1.07
N GLY A 49 -1.52 2.79 1.51
CA GLY A 49 -0.24 2.08 1.43
C GLY A 49 0.96 3.01 1.56
N ASN A 50 2.16 2.47 1.45
CA ASN A 50 3.38 3.27 1.40
C ASN A 50 3.67 3.74 -0.02
N SER A 51 3.85 5.05 -0.19
CA SER A 51 4.15 5.66 -1.49
C SER A 51 3.09 5.32 -2.55
N VAL A 52 1.85 5.14 -2.08
CA VAL A 52 0.73 4.55 -2.84
C VAL A 52 0.27 5.41 -4.01
N TYR A 53 0.71 6.66 -4.06
CA TYR A 53 0.54 7.52 -5.23
C TYR A 53 1.14 6.89 -6.49
N MET A 54 2.28 6.21 -6.39
CA MET A 54 2.88 5.50 -7.53
C MET A 54 1.97 4.37 -8.02
N ASP A 55 1.41 3.58 -7.10
CA ASP A 55 0.45 2.54 -7.45
C ASP A 55 -0.78 3.13 -8.13
N LEU A 56 -1.33 4.24 -7.63
CA LEU A 56 -2.45 4.92 -8.29
C LEU A 56 -2.12 5.35 -9.72
N LEU A 57 -0.92 5.84 -9.99
CA LEU A 57 -0.49 6.22 -11.34
C LEU A 57 -0.45 5.00 -12.28
N PHE A 58 0.05 3.86 -11.80
CA PHE A 58 0.02 2.62 -12.55
C PHE A 58 -1.41 2.14 -12.81
N LEU A 59 -2.28 2.17 -11.79
CA LEU A 59 -3.69 1.81 -11.94
C LEU A 59 -4.39 2.71 -12.96
N LYS A 60 -4.17 4.03 -12.92
CA LYS A 60 -4.77 4.94 -13.92
C LYS A 60 -4.39 4.62 -15.36
N LYS A 61 -3.19 4.08 -15.58
CA LYS A 61 -2.70 3.74 -16.93
C LYS A 61 -3.13 2.35 -17.38
N TYR A 62 -3.03 1.35 -16.51
CA TYR A 62 -3.18 -0.06 -16.88
C TYR A 62 -4.52 -0.68 -16.43
N MET A 63 -5.16 -0.10 -15.40
CA MET A 63 -6.43 -0.57 -14.82
C MET A 63 -7.37 0.62 -14.50
N PRO A 64 -7.78 1.39 -15.53
CA PRO A 64 -8.51 2.65 -15.34
C PRO A 64 -9.89 2.47 -14.71
N THR A 65 -10.55 1.32 -14.93
CA THR A 65 -11.87 1.03 -14.34
C THR A 65 -11.75 0.83 -12.84
N LEU A 66 -10.69 0.15 -12.39
CA LEU A 66 -10.37 0.01 -10.98
C LEU A 66 -9.96 1.35 -10.36
N ALA A 67 -9.11 2.13 -11.05
CA ALA A 67 -8.68 3.43 -10.57
C ALA A 67 -9.86 4.40 -10.33
N ALA A 68 -10.91 4.31 -11.15
CA ALA A 68 -12.10 5.16 -11.04
C ALA A 68 -12.94 4.91 -9.76
N ILE A 69 -12.75 3.78 -9.08
CA ILE A 69 -13.44 3.46 -7.83
C ILE A 69 -12.88 4.30 -6.67
N PHE A 70 -11.60 4.65 -6.74
CA PHE A 70 -10.92 5.40 -5.68
C PHE A 70 -11.00 6.90 -5.95
N PRO A 71 -11.24 7.74 -4.92
CA PRO A 71 -11.16 9.18 -5.06
C PRO A 71 -9.68 9.62 -5.17
N HIS A 72 -9.48 10.91 -5.45
CA HIS A 72 -8.14 11.50 -5.50
C HIS A 72 -7.44 11.58 -4.12
N VAL A 73 -8.19 11.40 -3.03
CA VAL A 73 -7.66 11.40 -1.67
C VAL A 73 -7.06 10.03 -1.36
N LEU A 74 -5.81 10.04 -0.89
CA LEU A 74 -5.03 8.84 -0.60
C LEU A 74 -4.62 8.80 0.87
N VAL A 75 -4.45 7.59 1.40
CA VAL A 75 -3.85 7.37 2.72
C VAL A 75 -2.41 6.88 2.51
N ASP A 76 -1.48 7.83 2.39
CA ASP A 76 -0.05 7.53 2.18
C ASP A 76 0.72 7.43 3.51
N VAL A 77 1.09 6.21 3.88
CA VAL A 77 1.85 5.91 5.09
C VAL A 77 3.26 6.52 5.03
N SER A 78 3.85 6.66 3.84
CA SER A 78 5.17 7.26 3.66
C SER A 78 5.16 8.75 4.00
N SER A 79 4.05 9.46 3.76
CA SER A 79 3.90 10.86 4.18
C SER A 79 3.93 10.98 5.70
N ILE A 80 3.23 10.08 6.40
CA ILE A 80 3.23 10.05 7.87
C ILE A 80 4.62 9.67 8.40
N SER A 81 5.29 8.69 7.78
CA SER A 81 6.67 8.30 8.12
C SER A 81 7.65 9.48 7.99
N ALA A 82 7.51 10.29 6.93
CA ALA A 82 8.34 11.46 6.69
C ALA A 82 8.11 12.59 7.72
N LEU A 83 6.87 12.77 8.17
CA LEU A 83 6.52 13.70 9.26
C LEU A 83 7.04 13.18 10.60
N CYS A 84 6.83 11.89 10.89
CA CYS A 84 7.34 11.21 12.08
C CYS A 84 8.86 11.38 12.22
N ALA A 85 9.62 11.18 11.13
CA ALA A 85 11.07 11.36 11.14
C ALA A 85 11.53 12.79 11.51
N ARG A 86 10.72 13.81 11.19
CA ARG A 86 11.07 15.23 11.44
C ARG A 86 10.58 15.73 12.80
N TRP A 87 9.36 15.34 13.18
CA TRP A 87 8.69 15.85 14.38
C TRP A 87 8.88 14.94 15.59
N PHE A 88 9.07 13.64 15.37
CA PHE A 88 9.10 12.58 16.39
C PHE A 88 10.28 11.61 16.16
N PRO A 89 11.53 12.09 16.18
CA PRO A 89 12.70 11.27 15.80
C PRO A 89 12.94 10.09 16.76
N ARG A 90 12.46 10.15 18.02
CA ARG A 90 12.59 9.04 18.98
C ARG A 90 11.61 7.92 18.65
N GLU A 91 10.39 8.28 18.32
CA GLU A 91 9.31 7.38 17.91
C GLU A 91 9.64 6.77 16.55
N ARG A 92 10.25 7.53 15.63
CA ARG A 92 10.66 6.99 14.33
C ARG A 92 11.70 5.87 14.44
N LYS A 93 12.61 5.95 15.42
CA LYS A 93 13.62 4.90 15.70
C LYS A 93 13.01 3.62 16.26
N GLN A 94 11.86 3.72 16.91
CA GLN A 94 11.12 2.60 17.47
C GLN A 94 10.07 2.02 16.51
N ALA A 95 9.88 2.65 15.34
CA ALA A 95 8.97 2.15 14.32
C ALA A 95 9.41 0.77 13.82
N PRO A 96 8.45 -0.13 13.52
CA PRO A 96 8.77 -1.49 13.06
C PRO A 96 9.61 -1.47 11.78
N THR A 97 10.63 -2.33 11.75
CA THR A 97 11.48 -2.53 10.57
C THR A 97 10.75 -3.38 9.55
N LYS A 98 10.80 -2.99 8.28
CA LYS A 98 10.27 -3.77 7.17
C LYS A 98 11.23 -4.88 6.80
N GLU A 99 10.72 -6.11 6.69
CA GLU A 99 11.48 -7.26 6.22
C GLU A 99 11.74 -7.17 4.72
N LYS A 100 10.88 -6.44 3.98
CA LYS A 100 10.99 -6.20 2.53
C LYS A 100 11.07 -7.53 1.77
N ASN A 101 10.14 -8.44 2.01
CA ASN A 101 10.06 -9.71 1.29
C ASN A 101 9.67 -9.55 -0.20
N HIS A 102 9.46 -8.31 -0.67
CA HIS A 102 9.22 -7.93 -2.08
C HIS A 102 8.03 -8.66 -2.71
N ARG A 103 7.01 -8.93 -1.89
CA ARG A 103 5.74 -9.51 -2.30
C ARG A 103 4.64 -8.54 -1.89
N ALA A 104 3.75 -8.24 -2.83
CA ALA A 104 2.70 -7.24 -2.64
C ALA A 104 1.87 -7.45 -1.36
N MET A 105 1.48 -8.70 -1.05
CA MET A 105 0.68 -9.00 0.15
C MET A 105 1.44 -8.73 1.45
N ASP A 106 2.73 -9.04 1.49
CA ASP A 106 3.55 -8.84 2.68
C ASP A 106 3.84 -7.34 2.86
N ASP A 107 4.15 -6.64 1.77
CA ASP A 107 4.34 -5.19 1.77
C ASP A 107 3.07 -4.44 2.24
N ILE A 108 1.87 -4.91 1.86
CA ILE A 108 0.59 -4.36 2.34
C ILE A 108 0.44 -4.56 3.86
N LYS A 109 0.73 -5.76 4.36
CA LYS A 109 0.64 -6.05 5.81
C LYS A 109 1.63 -5.21 6.60
N GLU A 110 2.86 -5.06 6.11
CA GLU A 110 3.87 -4.17 6.71
C GLU A 110 3.41 -2.71 6.72
N SER A 111 2.80 -2.23 5.64
CA SER A 111 2.25 -0.86 5.55
C SER A 111 1.16 -0.63 6.59
N ILE A 112 0.28 -1.61 6.81
CA ILE A 112 -0.79 -1.55 7.83
C ILE A 112 -0.19 -1.53 9.24
N MET A 113 0.82 -2.38 9.51
CA MET A 113 1.51 -2.41 10.81
C MET A 113 2.23 -1.08 11.10
N GLU A 114 2.91 -0.51 10.10
CA GLU A 114 3.57 0.78 10.21
C GLU A 114 2.56 1.89 10.53
N LEU A 115 1.42 1.94 9.82
CA LEU A 115 0.38 2.94 10.07
C LEU A 115 -0.26 2.77 11.45
N LYS A 116 -0.47 1.54 11.91
CA LYS A 116 -0.97 1.24 13.25
C LYS A 116 -0.02 1.77 14.32
N TYR A 117 1.28 1.55 14.14
CA TYR A 117 2.32 2.10 15.04
C TYR A 117 2.24 3.63 15.10
N TYR A 118 2.14 4.32 13.96
CA TYR A 118 2.02 5.79 13.98
C TYR A 118 0.74 6.26 14.66
N LYS A 119 -0.39 5.60 14.39
CA LYS A 119 -1.68 5.91 15.05
C LYS A 119 -1.57 5.86 16.58
N GLU A 120 -0.82 4.91 17.12
CA GLU A 120 -0.69 4.71 18.57
C GLU A 120 0.33 5.66 19.22
N ASN A 121 1.38 6.07 18.49
CA ASN A 121 2.52 6.78 19.08
C ASN A 121 2.57 8.29 18.77
N ILE A 122 2.13 8.73 17.59
CA ILE A 122 2.27 10.13 17.16
C ILE A 122 0.94 10.87 16.97
N PHE A 123 -0.17 10.14 16.86
CA PHE A 123 -1.50 10.75 16.81
C PHE A 123 -2.13 10.83 18.20
N LYS A 124 -2.93 11.87 18.44
CA LYS A 124 -3.72 11.98 19.67
C LYS A 124 -4.76 10.86 19.69
N GLY A 125 -4.68 9.99 20.68
CA GLY A 125 -5.67 8.94 20.89
C GLY A 125 -7.08 9.50 21.15
N PRO A 126 -8.14 8.76 20.79
CA PRO A 126 -9.51 9.15 21.09
C PRO A 126 -9.70 9.16 22.62
N GLY A 127 -9.65 10.35 23.23
CA GLY A 127 -9.78 10.53 24.69
C GLY A 127 -8.84 11.56 25.32
N LYS A 128 -7.83 12.07 24.60
CA LYS A 128 -6.92 13.14 25.11
C LYS A 128 -7.30 14.55 24.64
N CYS A 129 -8.60 14.80 24.46
CA CYS A 129 -9.12 16.15 24.31
C CYS A 129 -9.96 16.45 25.57
N LYS A 130 -9.29 16.78 26.68
CA LYS A 130 -9.95 17.56 27.73
C LYS A 130 -10.13 18.96 27.13
N ARG A 131 -11.36 19.27 26.72
CA ARG A 131 -11.80 20.65 26.50
C ARG A 131 -11.74 21.41 27.82
#